data_AF-A0A440VB12-F1
#
_entry.id   AF-A0A440VB12-F1
#
_cell.length_a   1.000
_cell.length_b   1.000
_cell.length_c   1.000
_cell.angle_alpha   90.00
_cell.angle_beta   90.00
_cell.angle_gamma   90.00
#
_symmetry.space_group_name_H-M   'P 1'
#
loop_
_entity.id
_entity.type
_entity.pdbx_description
1 polymer ?
#
loop_
_entity_poly.entity_id
_entity_poly.type
_entity_poly.pdbx_seq_one_letter_code
_entity_poly.pdbx_strand_id
1 'polypeptide(L)'
;SQERMEQNADLLESVLEDFGVKGEIIHVRPGPVVTLYEFEPAPGVKSSRVIGLADDIARSMSAISARVAVVPGRNVIGIELPNETRETVYFRELIESAGFRNTSCKLALGLGKTIGGEPVIADLAKMPHLLVAGTTGSGKSVAINTM
;
A
#
# COMPACT_ATOMS: atom_id res chain seq x y z
N SER A 1 -3.43 15.98 -10.58
CA SER A 1 -3.56 15.80 -12.05
C SER A 1 -2.58 14.71 -12.46
N GLN A 2 -2.86 14.01 -13.56
CA GLN A 2 -2.00 12.97 -14.15
C GLN A 2 -0.52 13.40 -14.20
N GLU A 3 -0.25 14.65 -14.56
CA GLU A 3 1.09 15.26 -14.59
C GLU A 3 1.86 15.15 -13.26
N ARG A 4 1.20 15.29 -12.10
CA ARG A 4 1.89 15.16 -10.80
C ARG A 4 2.30 13.72 -10.51
N MET A 5 1.54 12.75 -11.01
CA MET A 5 1.87 11.34 -10.85
C MET A 5 3.04 10.94 -11.74
N GLU A 6 3.07 11.46 -12.97
CA GLU A 6 4.19 11.30 -13.91
C GLU A 6 5.47 11.96 -13.35
N GLN A 7 5.39 13.20 -12.88
CA GLN A 7 6.52 13.89 -12.24
C GLN A 7 7.09 13.13 -11.04
N ASN A 8 6.22 12.56 -10.19
CA ASN A 8 6.68 11.76 -9.06
C ASN A 8 7.29 10.41 -9.50
N ALA A 9 6.82 9.83 -10.61
CA ALA A 9 7.43 8.63 -11.17
C ALA A 9 8.82 8.93 -11.72
N ASP A 10 8.98 10.00 -12.51
CA ASP A 10 10.28 10.45 -13.03
C ASP A 10 11.27 10.75 -11.89
N LEU A 11 10.79 11.41 -10.83
CA LEU A 11 11.59 11.66 -9.63
C LEU A 11 12.02 10.35 -8.96
N LEU A 12 11.11 9.38 -8.83
CA LEU A 12 11.43 8.08 -8.22
C LEU A 12 12.46 7.31 -9.05
N GLU A 13 12.37 7.33 -10.37
CA GLU A 13 13.37 6.75 -11.27
C GLU A 13 14.74 7.40 -11.09
N SER A 14 14.79 8.74 -11.08
CA SER A 14 16.04 9.49 -10.84
C SER A 14 16.65 9.15 -9.48
N VAL A 15 15.84 9.03 -8.43
CA VAL A 15 16.30 8.64 -7.09
C VAL A 15 16.89 7.23 -7.11
N LEU A 16 16.23 6.28 -7.76
CA LEU A 16 16.74 4.91 -7.88
C LEU A 16 18.04 4.87 -8.68
N GLU A 17 18.14 5.65 -9.75
CA GLU A 17 19.35 5.76 -10.57
C GLU A 17 20.53 6.33 -9.76
N ASP A 18 20.31 7.34 -8.92
CA ASP A 18 21.34 7.91 -8.03
C ASP A 18 21.91 6.87 -7.06
N PHE A 19 21.10 5.88 -6.63
CA PHE A 19 21.54 4.74 -5.83
C PHE A 19 22.10 3.57 -6.67
N GLY A 20 22.29 3.78 -7.97
CA GLY A 20 22.82 2.82 -8.92
C GLY A 20 21.86 1.66 -9.21
N VAL A 21 20.56 1.87 -9.05
CA VAL A 21 19.49 0.93 -9.39
C VAL A 21 18.81 1.41 -10.66
N LYS A 22 19.10 0.72 -11.78
CA LYS A 22 18.49 1.03 -13.07
C LYS A 22 17.19 0.25 -13.26
N GLY A 23 16.23 0.86 -13.93
CA GLY A 23 14.93 0.28 -14.27
C GLY A 23 13.94 1.38 -14.61
N GLU A 24 12.68 1.02 -14.78
CA GLU A 24 11.62 1.93 -15.23
C GLU A 24 10.34 1.70 -14.42
N ILE A 25 9.56 2.75 -14.22
CA ILE A 25 8.22 2.71 -13.62
C ILE A 25 7.20 2.43 -14.72
N ILE A 26 6.72 1.19 -14.77
CA ILE A 26 5.80 0.77 -15.83
C ILE A 26 4.35 1.13 -15.54
N HIS A 27 3.97 1.25 -14.25
CA HIS A 27 2.63 1.60 -13.84
C HIS A 27 2.62 2.40 -12.53
N VAL A 28 1.70 3.36 -12.47
CA VAL A 28 1.37 4.12 -11.26
C VAL A 28 -0.10 3.88 -10.92
N ARG A 29 -0.35 3.38 -9.69
CA ARG A 29 -1.69 3.05 -9.20
C ARG A 29 -1.98 3.87 -7.93
N PRO A 30 -2.69 5.00 -8.06
CA PRO A 30 -3.07 5.80 -6.89
C PRO A 30 -4.12 5.05 -6.07
N GLY A 31 -3.91 5.04 -4.76
CA GLY A 31 -4.85 4.54 -3.76
C GLY A 31 -5.32 5.65 -2.82
N PRO A 32 -6.21 5.34 -1.84
CA PRO A 32 -6.73 6.34 -0.92
C PRO A 32 -5.67 6.91 0.06
N VAL A 33 -4.68 6.10 0.44
CA VAL A 33 -3.67 6.46 1.45
C VAL A 33 -2.25 6.49 0.88
N VAL A 34 -1.95 5.59 -0.06
CA VAL A 34 -0.65 5.43 -0.70
C VAL A 34 -0.83 5.32 -2.21
N THR A 35 0.21 5.64 -2.96
CA THR A 35 0.31 5.36 -4.39
C THR A 35 1.32 4.23 -4.58
N LEU A 36 0.95 3.22 -5.37
CA LEU A 36 1.81 2.10 -5.74
C LEU A 36 2.48 2.40 -7.09
N TYR A 37 3.79 2.44 -7.07
CA TYR A 37 4.65 2.52 -8.25
C TYR A 37 5.19 1.12 -8.55
N GLU A 38 4.95 0.62 -9.77
CA GLU A 38 5.45 -0.68 -10.20
C GLU A 38 6.75 -0.47 -10.97
N PHE A 39 7.87 -0.77 -10.31
CA PHE A 39 9.21 -0.65 -10.85
C PHE A 39 9.65 -1.95 -11.50
N GLU A 40 9.97 -1.92 -12.80
CA GLU A 40 10.63 -3.00 -13.50
C GLU A 40 12.15 -2.77 -13.47
N PRO A 41 12.91 -3.56 -12.67
CA PRO A 41 14.35 -3.39 -12.57
C PRO A 41 15.06 -3.89 -13.84
N ALA A 42 16.16 -3.23 -14.19
CA ALA A 42 17.03 -3.69 -15.27
C ALA A 42 17.61 -5.10 -14.98
N PRO A 43 17.93 -5.90 -16.01
CA PRO A 43 18.48 -7.23 -15.83
C PRO A 43 19.71 -7.24 -14.91
N GLY A 44 19.73 -8.17 -13.95
CA GLY A 44 20.82 -8.34 -12.99
C GLY A 44 20.68 -7.51 -11.70
N VAL A 45 19.72 -6.59 -11.61
CA VAL A 45 19.39 -5.92 -10.35
C VAL A 45 18.64 -6.89 -9.43
N LYS A 46 19.20 -7.15 -8.25
CA LYS A 46 18.56 -8.00 -7.23
C LYS A 46 17.44 -7.26 -6.52
N SER A 47 16.27 -7.88 -6.37
CA SER A 47 15.14 -7.29 -5.64
C SER A 47 15.49 -6.88 -4.20
N SER A 48 16.36 -7.66 -3.53
CA SER A 48 16.84 -7.36 -2.18
C SER A 48 17.58 -6.02 -2.09
N ARG A 49 18.24 -5.58 -3.17
CA ARG A 49 18.92 -4.28 -3.21
C ARG A 49 17.89 -3.14 -3.16
N VAL A 50 16.85 -3.23 -3.99
CA VAL A 50 15.80 -2.20 -4.05
C VAL A 50 15.01 -2.17 -2.73
N ILE A 51 14.69 -3.34 -2.16
CA ILE A 51 14.03 -3.45 -0.85
C ILE A 51 14.89 -2.79 0.25
N GLY A 52 16.21 -2.98 0.20
CA GLY A 52 17.14 -2.39 1.17
C GLY A 52 17.27 -0.86 1.08
N LEU A 53 16.78 -0.24 0.01
CA LEU A 53 16.80 1.22 -0.18
C LEU A 53 15.53 1.91 0.33
N ALA A 54 14.59 1.20 0.98
CA ALA A 54 13.30 1.76 1.39
C ALA A 54 13.42 3.08 2.18
N ASP A 55 14.30 3.15 3.16
CA ASP A 55 14.50 4.36 3.98
C ASP A 55 15.15 5.51 3.20
N ASP A 56 16.08 5.19 2.30
CA ASP A 56 16.74 6.15 1.43
C ASP A 56 15.79 6.71 0.36
N ILE A 57 14.94 5.86 -0.22
CA ILE A 57 13.86 6.27 -1.12
C ILE A 57 12.91 7.21 -0.37
N ALA A 58 12.46 6.83 0.83
CA ALA A 58 11.57 7.68 1.63
C ALA A 58 12.18 9.06 1.88
N ARG A 59 13.47 9.11 2.27
CA ARG A 59 14.21 10.36 2.51
C ARG A 59 14.32 11.22 1.25
N SER A 60 14.72 10.65 0.12
CA SER A 60 14.89 11.39 -1.14
C SER A 60 13.57 11.85 -1.74
N MET A 61 12.49 11.07 -1.56
CA MET A 61 11.14 11.40 -1.99
C MET A 61 10.40 12.33 -1.01
N SER A 62 11.04 12.79 0.07
CA SER A 62 10.41 13.58 1.15
C SER A 62 9.15 12.90 1.73
N ALA A 63 9.13 11.57 1.75
CA ALA A 63 8.05 10.76 2.28
C ALA A 63 8.33 10.33 3.72
N ILE A 64 7.25 10.15 4.50
CA ILE A 64 7.36 9.67 5.90
C ILE A 64 7.95 8.25 5.95
N SER A 65 7.63 7.42 4.96
CA SER A 65 8.14 6.07 4.81
C SER A 65 7.93 5.61 3.36
N ALA A 66 8.62 4.55 2.97
CA ALA A 66 8.37 3.81 1.74
C ALA A 66 8.24 2.33 2.08
N ARG A 67 7.29 1.64 1.44
CA ARG A 67 7.21 0.18 1.52
C ARG A 67 7.62 -0.40 0.17
N VAL A 68 8.65 -1.25 0.19
CA VAL A 68 9.20 -1.86 -1.02
C VAL A 68 9.07 -3.36 -0.92
N ALA A 69 8.39 -3.99 -1.89
CA ALA A 69 8.15 -5.43 -1.88
C ALA A 69 8.05 -6.00 -3.30
N VAL A 70 8.37 -7.28 -3.46
CA VAL A 70 8.14 -7.98 -4.73
C VAL A 70 6.64 -8.19 -4.95
N VAL A 71 6.18 -8.09 -6.20
CA VAL A 71 4.80 -8.38 -6.58
C VAL A 71 4.71 -9.84 -7.04
N PRO A 72 3.98 -10.73 -6.33
CA PRO A 72 3.88 -12.12 -6.70
C PRO A 72 3.36 -12.31 -8.12
N GLY A 73 4.03 -13.18 -8.90
CA GLY A 73 3.61 -13.51 -10.27
C GLY A 73 3.92 -12.44 -11.33
N ARG A 74 4.63 -11.35 -10.98
CA ARG A 74 5.03 -10.30 -11.91
C ARG A 74 6.51 -9.95 -11.76
N ASN A 75 7.16 -9.55 -12.85
CA ASN A 75 8.57 -9.12 -12.84
C ASN A 75 8.74 -7.66 -12.38
N VAL A 76 8.00 -7.25 -11.35
CA VAL A 76 8.03 -5.88 -10.83
C VAL A 76 8.19 -5.84 -9.33
N ILE A 77 8.77 -4.75 -8.87
CA ILE A 77 8.91 -4.38 -7.47
C ILE A 77 7.91 -3.27 -7.20
N GLY A 78 7.01 -3.50 -6.25
CA GLY A 78 6.07 -2.49 -5.79
C GLY A 78 6.76 -1.55 -4.81
N ILE A 79 6.71 -0.25 -5.10
CA ILE A 79 7.14 0.83 -4.22
C ILE A 79 5.90 1.62 -3.84
N GLU A 80 5.49 1.54 -2.58
CA GLU A 80 4.34 2.26 -2.05
C GLU A 80 4.83 3.51 -1.31
N LEU A 81 4.37 4.68 -1.77
CA LEU A 81 4.65 5.97 -1.17
C LEU A 81 3.35 6.61 -0.65
N PRO A 82 3.34 7.20 0.56
CA PRO A 82 2.18 7.92 1.07
C PRO A 82 1.77 9.08 0.16
N ASN A 83 0.47 9.25 -0.02
CA ASN A 83 -0.06 10.42 -0.71
C ASN A 83 0.16 11.68 0.13
N GLU A 84 0.37 12.84 -0.52
CA GLU A 84 0.40 14.15 0.15
C GLU A 84 -0.89 14.40 0.93
N THR A 85 -2.03 14.08 0.30
CA THR A 85 -3.36 14.12 0.94
C THR A 85 -3.88 12.71 1.07
N ARG A 86 -3.99 12.23 2.31
CA ARG A 86 -4.54 10.90 2.62
C ARG A 86 -6.04 11.00 2.84
N GLU A 87 -6.79 10.11 2.21
CA GLU A 87 -8.23 10.03 2.40
C GLU A 87 -8.55 9.26 3.69
N THR A 88 -9.51 9.78 4.46
CA THR A 88 -10.03 9.06 5.62
C THR A 88 -10.95 7.93 5.15
N VAL A 89 -10.64 6.69 5.53
CA VAL A 89 -11.52 5.55 5.28
C VAL A 89 -12.58 5.50 6.38
N TYR A 90 -13.82 5.85 6.04
CA TYR A 90 -14.91 5.85 7.01
C TYR A 90 -15.51 4.45 7.19
N PHE A 91 -15.79 4.09 8.44
CA PHE A 91 -16.45 2.81 8.75
C PHE A 91 -17.80 2.65 8.05
N ARG A 92 -18.56 3.76 7.92
CA ARG A 92 -19.85 3.77 7.19
C ARG A 92 -19.71 3.23 5.77
N GLU A 93 -18.66 3.63 5.05
CA GLU A 93 -18.44 3.19 3.66
C GLU A 93 -18.22 1.67 3.57
N LEU A 94 -17.63 1.07 4.61
CA LEU A 94 -17.40 -0.37 4.67
C LEU A 94 -18.71 -1.14 4.87
N ILE A 95 -19.51 -0.74 5.87
CA ILE A 95 -20.78 -1.41 6.19
C ILE A 95 -21.87 -1.18 5.14
N GLU A 96 -21.79 -0.07 4.40
CA GLU A 96 -22.70 0.23 3.29
C GLU A 96 -22.26 -0.43 1.98
N SER A 97 -21.03 -0.95 1.91
CA SER A 97 -20.55 -1.65 0.72
C SER A 97 -21.40 -2.89 0.41
N ALA A 98 -21.56 -3.19 -0.89
CA ALA A 98 -22.26 -4.39 -1.33
C ALA A 98 -21.62 -5.66 -0.78
N GLY A 99 -20.29 -5.67 -0.62
CA GLY A 99 -19.56 -6.77 -0.02
C GLY A 99 -20.01 -7.05 1.41
N PHE A 100 -20.28 -6.01 2.21
CA PHE A 100 -20.67 -6.18 3.62
C PHE A 100 -22.17 -6.48 3.74
N ARG A 101 -23.01 -5.76 2.98
CA ARG A 101 -24.48 -5.95 3.03
C ARG A 101 -24.93 -7.32 2.54
N ASN A 102 -24.24 -7.87 1.55
CA ASN A 102 -24.62 -9.14 0.91
C ASN A 102 -23.81 -10.34 1.42
N THR A 103 -22.98 -10.16 2.44
CA THR A 103 -22.14 -11.23 2.95
C THR A 103 -22.96 -12.28 3.72
N SER A 104 -22.56 -13.54 3.61
CA SER A 104 -23.06 -14.64 4.44
C SER A 104 -22.18 -14.90 5.67
N CYS A 105 -21.18 -14.05 5.95
CA CYS A 105 -20.32 -14.16 7.12
C CYS A 105 -21.15 -14.07 8.40
N LYS A 106 -20.94 -15.00 9.35
CA LYS A 106 -21.63 -14.95 10.65
C LYS A 106 -21.02 -13.91 11.58
N LEU A 107 -19.72 -13.68 11.46
CA LEU A 107 -18.95 -12.72 12.26
C LEU A 107 -18.13 -11.86 11.29
N ALA A 108 -18.83 -11.02 10.52
CA ALA A 108 -18.22 -10.16 9.52
C ALA A 108 -17.43 -9.01 10.17
N LEU A 109 -16.15 -8.88 9.84
CA LEU A 109 -15.28 -7.80 10.30
C LEU A 109 -14.97 -6.86 9.13
N GLY A 110 -15.26 -5.57 9.27
CA GLY A 110 -14.86 -4.54 8.31
C GLY A 110 -13.44 -4.06 8.60
N LEU A 111 -12.45 -4.55 7.84
CA LEU A 111 -11.04 -4.30 8.14
C LEU A 111 -10.50 -2.98 7.57
N GLY A 112 -11.17 -2.42 6.57
CA GLY A 112 -10.72 -1.20 5.88
C GLY A 112 -10.82 -1.33 4.37
N LYS A 113 -9.91 -0.66 3.67
CA LYS A 113 -9.76 -0.74 2.21
C LYS A 113 -8.38 -1.29 1.85
N THR A 114 -8.28 -1.96 0.72
CA THR A 114 -7.01 -2.32 0.08
C THR A 114 -6.25 -1.06 -0.35
N ILE A 115 -5.03 -1.23 -0.85
CA ILE A 115 -4.29 -0.14 -1.53
C ILE A 115 -5.05 0.41 -2.75
N GLY A 116 -5.91 -0.38 -3.40
CA GLY A 116 -6.74 0.05 -4.54
C GLY A 116 -8.04 0.74 -4.13
N GLY A 117 -8.34 0.77 -2.82
CA GLY A 117 -9.58 1.35 -2.31
C GLY A 117 -10.77 0.37 -2.23
N GLU A 118 -10.58 -0.90 -2.59
CA GLU A 118 -11.64 -1.90 -2.46
C GLU A 118 -11.89 -2.24 -0.98
N PRO A 119 -13.17 -2.36 -0.54
CA PRO A 119 -13.48 -2.71 0.84
C PRO A 119 -13.02 -4.14 1.18
N VAL A 120 -12.42 -4.30 2.36
CA VAL A 120 -11.92 -5.58 2.87
C VAL A 120 -12.79 -6.03 4.04
N ILE A 121 -13.40 -7.22 3.85
CA ILE A 121 -14.30 -7.83 4.83
C ILE A 121 -13.80 -9.24 5.11
N ALA A 122 -13.65 -9.56 6.39
CA ALA A 122 -13.21 -10.88 6.85
C ALA A 122 -14.32 -11.59 7.64
N ASP A 123 -14.24 -12.92 7.73
CA ASP A 123 -15.15 -13.72 8.58
C ASP A 123 -14.36 -14.28 9.76
N LEU A 124 -14.62 -13.78 10.97
CA LEU A 124 -13.97 -14.29 12.17
C LEU A 124 -14.33 -15.77 12.40
N ALA A 125 -15.48 -16.27 11.92
CA ALA A 125 -15.82 -17.68 12.03
C ALA A 125 -14.86 -18.59 11.24
N LYS A 126 -14.22 -18.08 10.17
CA LYS A 126 -13.19 -18.78 9.39
C LYS A 126 -11.77 -18.56 9.92
N MET A 127 -11.60 -17.54 10.77
CA MET A 127 -10.37 -17.21 11.48
C MET A 127 -10.67 -17.32 12.98
N PRO A 128 -10.86 -18.54 13.52
CA PRO A 128 -11.56 -18.75 14.80
C PRO A 128 -10.97 -17.98 15.97
N HIS A 129 -9.71 -17.55 15.86
CA HIS A 129 -9.06 -16.60 16.74
C HIS A 129 -8.28 -15.56 15.92
N LEU A 130 -8.23 -14.32 16.41
CA LEU A 130 -7.50 -13.21 15.79
C LEU A 130 -6.54 -12.59 16.82
N LEU A 131 -5.28 -12.40 16.44
CA LEU A 131 -4.28 -11.68 17.23
C LEU A 131 -4.07 -10.27 16.64
N VAL A 132 -4.26 -9.23 17.47
CA VAL A 132 -4.08 -7.83 17.07
C VAL A 132 -2.99 -7.18 17.92
N ALA A 133 -1.91 -6.74 17.28
CA ALA A 133 -0.77 -6.09 17.91
C ALA A 133 -0.41 -4.78 17.19
N GLY A 134 0.14 -3.82 17.92
CA GLY A 134 0.52 -2.50 17.40
C GLY A 134 0.95 -1.55 18.52
N THR A 135 1.85 -0.61 18.18
CA THR A 135 2.35 0.44 19.07
C THR A 135 1.27 1.49 19.38
N THR A 136 1.48 2.33 20.39
CA THR A 136 0.57 3.45 20.70
C THR A 136 0.45 4.39 19.51
N GLY A 137 -0.78 4.79 19.16
CA GLY A 137 -1.03 5.67 18.01
C GLY A 137 -1.13 4.97 16.66
N SER A 138 -0.87 3.65 16.58
CA SER A 138 -0.98 2.88 15.31
C SER A 138 -2.41 2.59 14.84
N GLY A 139 -3.42 2.94 15.64
CA GLY A 139 -4.83 2.71 15.29
C GLY A 139 -5.46 1.43 15.86
N LYS A 140 -4.74 0.63 16.66
CA LYS A 140 -5.25 -0.63 17.24
C LYS A 140 -6.61 -0.50 17.95
N SER A 141 -6.78 0.49 18.84
CA SER A 141 -8.03 0.68 19.57
C SER A 141 -9.19 1.05 18.65
N VAL A 142 -8.92 1.82 17.59
CA VAL A 142 -9.93 2.18 16.58
C VAL A 142 -10.32 0.93 15.80
N ALA A 143 -9.35 0.13 15.36
CA ALA A 143 -9.60 -1.11 14.63
C ALA A 143 -10.45 -2.10 15.43
N ILE A 144 -10.22 -2.24 16.75
CA ILE A 144 -11.03 -3.10 17.62
C ILE A 144 -12.48 -2.62 17.71
N ASN A 145 -12.72 -1.30 17.71
CA ASN A 145 -14.09 -0.75 17.76
C ASN A 145 -14.86 -0.91 16.44
N THR A 146 -14.15 -1.13 15.32
CA THR A 146 -14.76 -1.33 13.99
C THR A 146 -14.93 -2.80 13.62
N MET A 147 -14.43 -3.72 14.46
CA MET A 147 -14.61 -5.17 14.34
C MET A 147 -15.93 -5.60 14.97
#